data_AF-A0A2V4ALI8-F1
#
_entry.id   AF-A0A2V4ALI8-F1
#
_cell.length_a   1.000
_cell.length_b   1.000
_cell.length_c   1.000
_cell.angle_alpha   90.00
_cell.angle_beta   90.00
_cell.angle_gamma   90.00
#
_symmetry.space_group_name_H-M   'P 1'
#
loop_
_entity.id
_entity.type
_entity.pdbx_description
1 polymer ?
#
loop_
_entity_poly.entity_id
_entity_poly.type
_entity_poly.pdbx_seq_one_letter_code
_entity_poly.pdbx_strand_id
1 'polypeptide(L)'
;MSKLEIVQSADEPGSTRVFVDGHDISASVASLDLALAPDHAEVTMRMFVREGDFRHDSVTTYVDQATAESLVALGWTPPGVTE
;
A
#
# COMPACT_ATOMS: atom_id res chain seq x y z
N MET A 1 17.11 -4.01 0.33
CA MET A 1 15.80 -3.39 0.64
C MET A 1 14.90 -3.71 -0.52
N SER A 2 13.73 -4.28 -0.25
CA SER A 2 12.73 -4.55 -1.28
C SER A 2 12.07 -3.25 -1.73
N LYS A 3 11.82 -3.10 -3.02
CA LYS A 3 11.17 -1.92 -3.60
C LYS A 3 9.66 -2.15 -3.67
N LEU A 4 8.86 -1.29 -3.03
CA LEU A 4 7.41 -1.28 -3.13
C LEU A 4 6.96 -0.27 -4.20
N GLU A 5 6.10 -0.70 -5.11
CA GLU A 5 5.49 0.17 -6.13
C GLU A 5 3.98 -0.03 -6.12
N ILE A 6 3.22 1.07 -6.02
CA ILE A 6 1.76 1.04 -6.02
C ILE A 6 1.30 1.88 -7.21
N VAL A 7 0.53 1.27 -8.11
CA VAL A 7 0.09 1.90 -9.36
C VAL A 7 -1.41 1.69 -9.56
N GLN A 8 -2.08 2.64 -10.21
CA GLN A 8 -3.43 2.37 -10.69
C GLN A 8 -3.39 1.43 -11.88
N SER A 9 -4.30 0.47 -11.89
CA SER A 9 -4.58 -0.31 -13.08
C SER A 9 -5.13 0.61 -14.16
N ALA A 10 -4.43 0.70 -15.28
CA ALA A 10 -4.96 1.36 -16.47
C ALA A 10 -6.15 0.60 -17.07
N ASP A 11 -6.16 -0.73 -16.90
CA ASP A 11 -7.20 -1.63 -17.43
C ASP A 11 -8.51 -1.60 -16.62
N GLU A 12 -8.45 -1.23 -15.34
CA GLU A 12 -9.60 -1.30 -14.44
C GLU A 12 -9.63 -0.05 -13.54
N PRO A 13 -10.36 1.01 -13.93
CA PRO A 13 -10.39 2.27 -13.20
C PRO A 13 -10.86 2.07 -11.75
N GLY A 14 -10.05 2.54 -10.79
CA GLY A 14 -10.29 2.35 -9.36
C GLY A 14 -9.66 1.08 -8.78
N SER A 15 -9.10 0.20 -9.61
CA SER A 15 -8.31 -0.95 -9.16
C SER A 15 -6.85 -0.51 -8.95
N THR A 16 -6.28 -0.88 -7.81
CA THR A 16 -4.90 -0.53 -7.43
C THR A 16 -4.05 -1.80 -7.45
N ARG A 17 -2.89 -1.74 -8.09
CA ARG A 17 -1.92 -2.83 -8.12
C ARG A 17 -0.72 -2.53 -7.24
N VAL A 18 -0.26 -3.55 -6.55
CA VAL A 18 0.83 -3.49 -5.58
C VAL A 18 1.92 -4.43 -6.05
N PHE A 19 3.11 -3.90 -6.26
CA PHE A 19 4.28 -4.64 -6.72
C PHE A 19 5.38 -4.59 -5.66
N VAL A 20 5.98 -5.73 -5.35
CA VAL A 20 7.18 -5.83 -4.50
C VAL A 20 8.30 -6.44 -5.32
N ASP A 21 9.41 -5.71 -5.48
CA ASP A 21 10.55 -6.12 -6.31
C ASP A 21 10.12 -6.54 -7.73
N GLY A 22 9.14 -5.83 -8.31
CA GLY A 22 8.57 -6.11 -9.63
C GLY A 22 7.53 -7.24 -9.68
N HIS A 23 7.19 -7.87 -8.55
CA HIS A 23 6.19 -8.95 -8.47
C HIS A 23 4.84 -8.40 -8.01
N ASP A 24 3.78 -8.65 -8.80
CA ASP A 24 2.40 -8.26 -8.45
C ASP A 24 1.90 -9.11 -7.27
N ILE A 25 1.65 -8.46 -6.13
CA ILE A 25 1.10 -9.07 -4.91
C ILE A 25 -0.33 -8.59 -4.61
N SER A 26 -0.98 -7.89 -5.54
CA SER A 26 -2.27 -7.22 -5.30
C SER A 26 -3.35 -8.15 -4.75
N ALA A 27 -3.40 -9.38 -5.24
CA ALA A 27 -4.36 -10.40 -4.79
C ALA A 27 -4.14 -10.87 -3.34
N SER A 28 -2.92 -10.67 -2.81
CA SER A 28 -2.55 -11.02 -1.44
C SER A 28 -2.71 -9.84 -0.48
N VAL A 29 -2.97 -8.63 -0.97
CA VAL A 29 -3.15 -7.45 -0.12
C VAL A 29 -4.63 -7.33 0.29
N ALA A 30 -4.88 -7.35 1.59
CA ALA A 30 -6.20 -7.20 2.18
C ALA A 30 -6.59 -5.74 2.35
N SER A 31 -5.68 -4.95 2.89
CA SER A 31 -5.86 -3.51 3.08
C SER A 31 -4.51 -2.83 3.11
N LEU A 32 -4.51 -1.55 2.80
CA LEU A 32 -3.35 -0.69 2.88
C LEU A 32 -3.73 0.55 3.68
N ASP A 33 -2.91 0.87 4.67
CA ASP A 33 -3.07 2.00 5.57
C ASP A 33 -1.86 2.93 5.35
N LEU A 34 -2.11 4.17 4.93
CA LEU A 34 -1.07 5.20 4.81
C LEU A 34 -1.01 6.01 6.10
N ALA A 35 0.19 6.25 6.61
CA ALA A 35 0.49 7.19 7.68
C ALA A 35 1.54 8.20 7.19
N LEU A 36 1.25 9.49 7.35
CA LEU A 36 2.20 10.56 7.02
C LEU A 36 2.90 11.00 8.30
N ALA A 37 4.19 10.70 8.41
CA ALA A 37 5.08 11.25 9.44
C ALA A 37 5.76 12.53 8.91
N PRO A 38 6.23 13.44 9.77
CA PRO A 38 6.83 14.70 9.34
C PRO A 38 8.07 14.55 8.46
N ASP A 39 8.82 13.44 8.59
CA ASP A 39 10.07 13.20 7.86
C ASP A 39 9.96 12.10 6.81
N HIS A 40 8.87 11.32 6.79
CA HIS A 40 8.67 10.20 5.88
C HIS A 40 7.20 9.79 5.79
N ALA A 41 6.83 9.14 4.70
CA ALA A 41 5.55 8.45 4.60
C ALA A 41 5.73 6.96 4.92
N GLU A 42 4.76 6.41 5.63
CA GLU A 42 4.73 5.01 6.04
C GLU A 42 3.48 4.36 5.46
N VAL A 43 3.66 3.20 4.84
CA VAL A 43 2.56 2.38 4.34
C VAL A 43 2.57 1.07 5.12
N THR A 44 1.47 0.81 5.81
CA THR A 44 1.21 -0.49 6.45
C THR A 44 0.31 -1.31 5.53
N MET A 45 0.84 -2.42 5.03
CA MET A 45 0.13 -3.37 4.19
C MET A 45 -0.37 -4.52 5.06
N ARG A 46 -1.67 -4.75 5.11
CA ARG A 46 -2.23 -5.99 5.65
C ARG A 46 -2.38 -6.97 4.52
N MET A 47 -1.75 -8.13 4.63
CA MET A 47 -1.78 -9.17 3.62
C MET A 47 -2.62 -10.35 4.10
N PHE A 48 -3.36 -10.95 3.17
CA PHE A 48 -3.91 -12.29 3.34
C PHE A 48 -2.81 -13.31 3.10
N VAL A 49 -2.33 -13.93 4.16
CA VAL A 49 -1.39 -15.06 4.07
C VAL A 49 -2.19 -16.35 4.23
N ARG A 50 -2.19 -17.17 3.18
CA ARG A 50 -2.80 -18.49 3.20
C ARG A 50 -1.71 -19.55 3.46
N GLU A 51 -1.40 -19.78 4.74
CA GLU A 51 -0.56 -20.88 5.20
C GLU A 51 -1.39 -21.89 6.00
N GLY A 52 -2.14 -22.75 5.30
CA GLY A 52 -3.03 -23.75 5.93
C GLY A 52 -4.30 -23.15 6.58
N ASP A 53 -4.15 -22.06 7.34
CA ASP A 53 -5.19 -21.20 7.90
C ASP A 53 -5.07 -19.78 7.32
N PHE A 54 -6.19 -19.05 7.24
CA PHE A 54 -6.17 -17.63 6.86
C PHE A 54 -5.64 -16.81 8.02
N ARG A 55 -4.46 -16.22 7.85
CA ARG A 55 -3.89 -15.26 8.79
C ARG A 55 -3.66 -13.93 8.10
N HIS A 56 -3.92 -12.85 8.83
CA HIS A 56 -3.49 -11.53 8.42
C HIS A 56 -2.09 -11.31 8.95
N ASP A 57 -1.16 -10.97 8.06
CA ASP A 57 0.14 -10.45 8.44
C ASP A 57 0.23 -8.98 8.05
N SER A 58 0.93 -8.17 8.82
CA SER A 58 1.05 -6.73 8.58
C SER A 58 2.52 -6.37 8.35
N VAL A 59 2.80 -5.81 7.18
CA VAL A 59 4.13 -5.33 6.81
C VAL A 59 4.09 -3.83 6.71
N THR A 60 4.94 -3.18 7.50
CA THR A 60 5.14 -1.73 7.46
C THR A 60 6.39 -1.41 6.66
N THR A 61 6.28 -0.51 5.68
CA THR A 61 7.41 -0.01 4.92
C THR A 61 7.36 1.50 4.77
N TYR A 62 8.54 2.09 4.63
CA TYR A 62 8.69 3.50 4.29
C TYR A 62 8.57 3.68 2.78
N VAL A 63 7.84 4.70 2.37
CA VAL A 63 7.73 5.11 0.97
C VAL A 63 8.24 6.53 0.81
N ASP A 64 8.77 6.85 -0.37
CA ASP A 64 9.16 8.21 -0.70
C ASP A 64 7.93 9.12 -0.84
N GLN A 65 8.16 10.43 -0.83
CA GLN A 65 7.11 11.43 -0.90
C GLN A 65 6.27 11.35 -2.18
N ALA A 66 6.86 11.05 -3.34
CA ALA A 66 6.12 10.97 -4.60
C ALA A 66 5.15 9.78 -4.60
N THR A 67 5.58 8.65 -4.02
CA THR A 67 4.72 7.50 -3.76
C THR A 67 3.60 7.85 -2.77
N ALA A 68 3.90 8.59 -1.70
CA ALA A 68 2.90 9.03 -0.73
C ALA A 68 1.84 9.96 -1.34
N GLU A 69 2.26 10.94 -2.13
CA GLU A 69 1.37 11.86 -2.85
C GLU A 69 0.49 11.12 -3.85
N SER A 70 1.05 10.12 -4.54
CA SER A 70 0.27 9.23 -5.40
C SER A 70 -0.81 8.53 -4.59
N LEU A 71 -0.48 7.92 -3.44
CA LEU A 71 -1.47 7.23 -2.59
C LEU A 71 -2.58 8.16 -2.08
N VAL A 72 -2.24 9.38 -1.68
CA VAL A 72 -3.26 10.39 -1.29
C VAL A 72 -4.17 10.73 -2.47
N ALA A 73 -3.62 10.91 -3.68
CA ALA A 73 -4.41 11.15 -4.89
C ALA A 73 -5.34 9.98 -5.25
N LEU A 74 -5.00 8.75 -4.82
CA LEU A 74 -5.84 7.56 -4.95
C LEU A 74 -6.95 7.47 -3.91
N GLY A 75 -7.11 8.50 -3.06
CA GLY A 75 -8.10 8.53 -2.00
C GLY A 75 -7.71 7.74 -0.77
N TRP A 76 -6.42 7.38 -0.63
CA TRP A 76 -5.91 6.71 0.56
C TRP A 76 -5.46 7.75 1.56
N THR A 77 -6.45 8.39 2.17
CA THR A 77 -6.26 9.44 3.15
C THR A 77 -5.87 8.82 4.49
N PRO A 78 -4.75 9.23 5.11
CA PRO A 78 -4.36 8.75 6.43
C PRO A 78 -5.46 9.08 7.45
N PRO A 79 -5.74 8.19 8.41
CA PRO A 79 -6.61 8.54 9.53
C PRO A 79 -5.98 9.69 10.33
N GLY A 80 -6.64 10.86 10.33
CA GLY A 80 -6.17 12.06 11.02
C GLY A 80 -5.89 13.26 10.12
N VAL A 81 -5.87 13.09 8.79
CA VAL A 81 -5.94 14.22 7.84
C VAL A 81 -7.41 14.55 7.64
N THR A 82 -8.01 15.22 8.61
CA THR A 82 -9.31 15.87 8.43
C THR A 82 -8.99 17.30 7.97
N GLU A 83 -9.56 17.73 6.85
CA GLU A 83 -9.48 19.13 6.38
C GLU A 83 -9.80 20.15 7.48
#